data_AF-A0A377HUF1-F1
#
_entry.id   AF-A0A377HUF1-F1
#
_cell.length_a   1.000
_cell.length_b   1.000
_cell.length_c   1.000
_cell.angle_alpha   90.00
_cell.angle_beta   90.00
_cell.angle_gamma   90.00
#
_symmetry.space_group_name_H-M   'P 1'
#
loop_
_entity.id
_entity.type
_entity.pdbx_description
1 polymer ?
#
loop_
_entity_poly.entity_id
_entity_poly.type
_entity_poly.pdbx_seq_one_letter_code
_entity_poly.pdbx_strand_id
1 'polypeptide(L)' 'MSKQVINGKTYWQDAKGGLVPDEMIKQIDKERDALVQKWITKAKQLHEQMVDFKGSILVISKPLLNYPLKNTMPN' A
#
# COMPACT_ATOMS: atom_id res chain seq x y z
N MET A 1 2.80 12.48 7.63
CA MET A 1 3.56 13.70 7.30
C MET A 1 4.82 13.31 6.53
N SER A 2 5.27 14.11 5.56
CA SER A 2 6.53 13.82 4.85
C SER A 2 7.71 14.38 5.68
N LYS A 3 8.72 13.56 5.96
CA LYS A 3 9.94 14.01 6.66
C LYS A 3 10.96 14.46 5.63
N GLN A 4 11.50 15.66 5.79
CA GLN A 4 12.58 16.19 4.96
C GLN A 4 13.79 16.54 5.81
N VAL A 5 14.97 16.13 5.38
CA VAL A 5 16.24 16.52 6.01
C VAL A 5 16.83 17.67 5.22
N ILE A 6 16.88 18.86 5.82
CA ILE A 6 17.44 20.05 5.19
C ILE A 6 18.60 20.52 6.07
N ASN A 7 19.79 20.59 5.48
CA ASN A 7 21.01 21.05 6.15
C ASN A 7 21.31 20.32 7.49
N GLY A 8 21.09 19.00 7.52
CA GLY A 8 21.32 18.15 8.71
C GLY A 8 20.23 18.24 9.79
N LYS A 9 19.17 19.03 9.58
CA LYS A 9 18.04 19.13 10.50
C LYS A 9 16.80 18.46 9.91
N THR A 10 16.06 17.75 10.76
CA THR A 10 14.81 17.07 10.37
C THR A 10 13.64 18.04 10.47
N TYR A 11 12.94 18.20 9.36
CA TYR A 11 11.71 18.98 9.23
C TYR A 11 10.57 18.07 8.85
N TRP A 12 9.39 18.35 9.36
CA TRP A 12 8.15 17.69 8.99
C TRP A 12 7.33 18.63 8.13
N GLN A 13 6.90 18.14 6.99
CA GLN A 13 6.01 18.87 6.12
C GLN A 13 4.57 18.68 6.62
N ASP A 14 3.95 19.79 7.04
CA ASP A 14 2.54 19.87 7.38
C ASP A 14 1.65 19.71 6.13
N ALA A 15 0.36 19.42 6.33
CA ALA A 15 -0.64 19.26 5.27
C ALA A 15 -0.76 20.50 4.35
N LYS A 16 -0.38 21.69 4.85
CA LYS A 16 -0.32 22.94 4.07
C LYS A 16 1.00 23.16 3.32
N GLY A 17 1.93 22.20 3.39
CA GLY A 17 3.27 22.31 2.79
C GLY A 17 4.28 23.09 3.62
N GLY A 18 3.93 23.56 4.81
CA GLY A 18 4.84 24.23 5.73
C GLY A 18 5.84 23.25 6.36
N LEU A 19 7.09 23.68 6.55
CA LEU A 19 8.14 22.89 7.20
C LEU A 19 8.20 23.24 8.68
N VAL A 20 7.87 22.27 9.54
CA VAL A 20 7.94 22.38 10.99
C VAL A 20 9.19 21.66 11.50
N PRO A 21 10.08 22.30 12.26
CA PRO A 21 11.23 21.62 12.86
C PRO A 21 10.79 20.48 13.78
N ASP A 22 11.48 19.34 13.76
CA ASP A 22 11.16 18.18 14.61
C ASP A 22 11.11 18.52 16.12
N GLU A 23 11.91 19.49 16.55
CA GLU A 23 11.97 19.98 17.94
C GLU A 23 10.66 20.66 18.39
N MET A 24 9.91 21.25 17.46
CA MET A 24 8.67 21.98 17.73
C MET A 24 7.43 21.07 17.71
N ILE A 25 7.60 19.81 17.29
CA ILE A 25 6.51 18.86 17.14
C ILE A 25 6.28 18.17 18.48
N LYS A 26 5.03 18.20 18.93
CA LYS A 26 4.62 17.54 20.17
C LYS A 26 4.88 16.03 20.07
N GLN A 27 5.34 15.45 21.17
CA GLN A 27 5.62 14.01 21.26
C GLN A 27 4.42 13.16 20.85
N ILE A 28 3.21 13.57 21.25
CA ILE A 28 1.96 12.88 20.88
C ILE A 28 1.72 12.83 19.37
N ASP A 29 2.10 13.86 18.61
CA ASP A 29 1.90 13.88 17.17
C ASP A 29 2.92 12.99 16.46
N LYS A 30 4.14 12.85 17.01
CA LYS A 30 5.13 11.87 16.53
C LYS A 30 4.64 10.44 16.74
N GLU A 31 4.06 10.15 17.90
CA GLU A 31 3.50 8.83 18.22
C GLU A 31 2.30 8.49 17.34
N ARG A 32 1.42 9.46 17.08
CA ARG A 32 0.30 9.30 16.15
C ARG A 32 0.77 9.02 14.72
N ASP A 33 1.74 9.77 14.20
CA ASP A 33 2.27 9.52 12.87
C ASP A 33 2.94 8.13 12.81
N ALA A 34 3.72 7.75 13.83
CA ALA A 34 4.32 6.41 13.92
C ALA A 34 3.25 5.30 13.95
N LEU A 35 2.13 5.50 14.66
CA LEU A 35 1.02 4.56 14.68
C LEU A 35 0.36 4.47 13.29
N VAL A 36 0.02 5.60 12.69
CA VAL A 36 -0.59 5.66 11.35
C VAL A 36 0.30 4.99 10.31
N GLN A 37 1.61 5.24 10.34
CA GLN A 37 2.57 4.58 9.44
C GLN A 37 2.55 3.06 9.58
N LYS A 38 2.48 2.53 10.82
CA LYS A 38 2.36 1.08 11.05
C LYS A 38 1.10 0.51 10.40
N TRP A 39 -0.04 1.21 10.50
CA TRP A 39 -1.29 0.79 9.87
C TRP A 39 -1.21 0.84 8.34
N ILE A 40 -0.63 1.90 7.78
CA ILE A 40 -0.43 2.04 6.33
C ILE A 40 0.42 0.89 5.81
N THR A 41 1.52 0.55 6.49
CA THR A 41 2.39 -0.57 6.10
C THR A 41 1.63 -1.88 6.07
N LYS A 42 0.85 -2.18 7.13
CA LYS A 42 0.01 -3.39 7.17
C LYS A 42 -1.03 -3.41 6.06
N ALA A 43 -1.68 -2.27 5.78
CA ALA A 43 -2.67 -2.16 4.73
C ALA A 43 -2.07 -2.41 3.34
N LYS A 44 -0.87 -1.90 3.07
CA LYS A 44 -0.14 -2.15 1.82
C LYS A 44 0.22 -3.62 1.66
N GLN A 45 0.75 -4.24 2.71
CA GLN A 45 1.07 -5.68 2.70
C GLN A 45 -0.18 -6.54 2.42
N LEU A 46 -1.30 -6.23 3.07
CA LEU A 46 -2.56 -6.93 2.82
C LEU A 46 -3.06 -6.70 1.39
N HIS A 47 -2.90 -5.48 0.87
CA HIS A 47 -3.27 -5.17 -0.51
C HIS A 47 -2.44 -5.97 -1.51
N GLU A 48 -1.11 -6.03 -1.34
CA GLU A 48 -0.21 -6.85 -2.16
C GLU A 48 -0.63 -8.33 -2.13
N GLN A 49 -0.85 -8.89 -0.93
CA GLN A 49 -1.33 -10.27 -0.79
C GLN A 49 -2.65 -10.52 -1.52
N MET A 50 -3.57 -9.56 -1.48
CA MET A 50 -4.87 -9.67 -2.14
C MET A 50 -4.76 -9.54 -3.66
N VAL A 51 -3.85 -8.70 -4.15
CA VAL A 51 -3.51 -8.58 -5.58
C VAL A 51 -2.88 -9.89 -6.07
N ASP A 52 -1.92 -10.44 -5.34
CA ASP A 52 -1.25 -11.70 -5.68
C ASP A 52 -2.23 -12.87 -5.68
N PHE A 53 -3.11 -12.93 -4.67
CA PHE A 53 -4.17 -13.94 -4.60
C PHE A 53 -5.13 -13.84 -5.79
N LYS A 54 -5.62 -12.64 -6.09
CA LYS A 54 -6.50 -12.40 -7.25
C LYS A 54 -5.80 -12.73 -8.56
N GLY A 55 -4.53 -12.34 -8.71
CA GLY A 55 -3.68 -12.65 -9.85
C GLY A 55 -3.57 -14.16 -10.05
N SER A 56 -3.24 -14.89 -8.99
CA SER A 56 -3.11 -16.35 -9.00
C SER A 56 -4.41 -17.04 -9.44
N ILE A 57 -5.56 -16.64 -8.89
CA ILE A 57 -6.87 -17.19 -9.28
C ILE A 57 -7.20 -16.87 -10.74
N LEU A 58 -7.01 -15.63 -11.18
CA LEU A 58 -7.33 -15.22 -12.54
C LEU A 58 -6.40 -15.84 -13.58
N VAL A 59 -5.14 -16.12 -13.24
CA VAL A 59 -4.20 -16.82 -14.12
C VAL A 59 -4.57 -18.30 -14.25
N ILE A 60 -4.97 -18.96 -13.17
CA ILE A 60 -5.35 -20.39 -13.18
C ILE A 60 -6.73 -20.60 -13.84
N SER A 61 -7.67 -19.66 -13.68
CA SER A 61 -9.03 -19.78 -14.25
C SER A 61 -9.15 -19.38 -15.71
N LYS A 62 -8.25 -18.55 -16.25
CA LYS A 62 -8.22 -18.16 -17.67
C LYS A 62 -8.14 -19.34 -18.66
N PRO A 63 -7.30 -20.37 -18.47
CA PRO A 63 -7.31 -21.53 -19.37
C PRO A 63 -8.62 -22.33 -19.26
N LEU A 64 -9.29 -22.35 -18.10
CA LEU A 64 -10.56 -23.06 -17.90
C LEU A 64 -11.74 -22.35 -18.57
N LEU A 65 -11.71 -21.03 -18.68
CA LEU A 65 -12.76 -20.24 -19.36
C LEU A 65 -12.66 -20.28 -20.88
N ASN A 66 -11.53 -20.72 -21.43
CA ASN A 66 -11.26 -20.73 -22.87
C ASN A 66 -11.27 -22.14 -23.47
N TYR A 67 -11.77 -23.15 -22.75
CA TYR A 67 -12.05 -24.46 -23.33
C TYR A 67 -13.18 -24.30 -24.36
N PRO A 68 -12.95 -24.61 -25.65
CA PRO A 68 -14.03 -24.63 -26.61
C PRO A 68 -15.00 -25.76 -26.24
N LEU A 69 -16.29 -25.44 -26.11
CA LEU A 69 -17.42 -26.38 -25.96
C LEU A 69 -17.62 -27.30 -27.19
N LYS A 70 -16.55 -27.68 -27.91
CA LYS A 70 -16.64 -28.29 -29.25
C LYS A 70 -16.40 -29.80 -29.30
N ASN A 71 -16.27 -30.51 -28.18
CA ASN A 71 -15.91 -31.95 -28.20
C ASN A 71 -16.82 -32.89 -27.38
N THR A 72 -18.13 -32.64 -27.30
CA THR A 72 -19.07 -33.66 -26.79
C THR A 72 -20.35 -33.73 -27.61
N MET A 73 -20.24 -34.34 -28.79
CA MET A 73 -21.19 -35.36 -29.31
C MET A 73 -20.72 -35.79 -30.72
N PRO A 74 -20.03 -36.94 -30.86
CA PRO A 74 -19.97 -37.62 -32.14
C PRO A 74 -21.34 -38.23 -32.47
N ASN A 75 -21.78 -38.08 -33.74
CA ASN A 75 -22.94 -38.77 -34.31
C ASN A 75 -22.75 -40.30 -34.28
#